data_AF-A0A243RSK5-F1
#
_entry.id   AF-A0A243RSK5-F1
#
_cell.length_a   1.000
_cell.length_b   1.000
_cell.length_c   1.000
_cell.angle_alpha   90.00
_cell.angle_beta   90.00
_cell.angle_gamma   90.00
#
_symmetry.space_group_name_H-M   'P 1'
#
loop_
_entity.id
_entity.type
_entity.pdbx_description
1 polymer ?
#
loop_
_entity_poly.entity_id
_entity_poly.type
_entity_poly.pdbx_seq_one_letter_code
_entity_poly.pdbx_strand_id
1 'polypeptide(L)'
;MEHFNGSDYPPVYHGAGSQRGEIGSGGDDLSRKSDPPLAGEDLPLTREDVRALAGGLPRMFALVQETGEDDEEIAVEVVAYGLALPCGTAATVGVVNGFGRWTSAHSAASRLRSDLVWLGDDGEWPSS
;
A
#
# COMPACT_ATOMS: atom_id res chain seq x y z
N MET A 1 -3.67 22.52 -28.60
CA MET A 1 -4.03 21.11 -28.82
C MET A 1 -3.25 20.34 -27.76
N GLU A 2 -3.88 20.11 -26.63
CA GLU A 2 -3.22 19.52 -25.46
C GLU A 2 -3.09 18.01 -25.68
N HIS A 3 -1.86 17.51 -25.64
CA HIS A 3 -1.57 16.10 -25.74
C HIS A 3 -1.70 15.48 -24.35
N PHE A 4 -2.86 14.88 -24.05
CA PHE A 4 -3.02 13.97 -22.92
C PHE A 4 -2.40 12.62 -23.31
N ASN A 5 -1.16 12.39 -22.90
CA ASN A 5 -0.51 11.09 -23.06
C ASN A 5 -0.09 10.57 -21.68
N GLY A 6 -1.10 10.21 -20.89
CA GLY A 6 -0.95 9.46 -19.64
C GLY A 6 -2.10 8.46 -19.59
N SER A 7 -1.79 7.17 -19.67
CA SER A 7 -2.76 6.08 -19.61
C SER A 7 -3.68 6.23 -18.38
N ASP A 8 -4.99 6.38 -18.61
CA ASP A 8 -6.04 6.57 -17.60
C ASP A 8 -6.30 5.37 -16.67
N TYR A 9 -5.54 4.30 -16.82
CA TYR A 9 -5.70 3.06 -16.07
C TYR A 9 -4.44 2.74 -15.24
N PRO A 10 -4.59 2.40 -13.95
CA PRO A 10 -3.47 1.84 -13.20
C PRO A 10 -3.09 0.46 -13.79
N PRO A 11 -1.79 0.11 -13.83
CA PRO A 11 -1.38 -1.21 -14.28
C PRO A 11 -1.92 -2.27 -13.31
N VAL A 12 -2.85 -3.10 -13.81
CA VAL A 12 -3.30 -4.33 -13.14
C VAL A 12 -2.26 -5.41 -13.45
N TYR A 13 -1.55 -5.88 -12.43
CA TYR A 13 -0.58 -6.96 -12.59
C TYR A 13 -1.28 -8.31 -12.49
N HIS A 14 -1.31 -9.04 -13.61
CA HIS A 14 -1.53 -10.49 -13.60
C HIS A 14 -0.17 -11.15 -13.34
N GLY A 15 -0.05 -11.92 -12.26
CA GLY A 15 1.20 -12.58 -11.89
C GLY A 15 1.71 -13.49 -13.00
N ALA A 16 2.79 -13.10 -13.67
CA ALA A 16 3.50 -13.98 -14.59
C ALA A 16 4.42 -14.90 -13.79
N GLY A 17 4.24 -16.20 -13.99
CA GLY A 17 4.97 -17.25 -13.32
C GLY A 17 6.49 -17.19 -13.55
N SER A 18 7.20 -17.60 -12.49
CA SER A 18 8.55 -18.15 -12.46
C SER A 18 9.28 -18.25 -13.81
N GLN A 19 10.26 -17.37 -14.03
CA GLN A 19 11.38 -17.66 -14.91
C GLN A 19 12.71 -17.38 -14.21
N ARG A 20 13.55 -18.40 -14.33
CA ARG A 20 14.84 -18.70 -13.72
C ARG A 20 15.95 -18.27 -14.68
N GLY A 21 17.04 -17.72 -14.14
CA GLY A 21 18.29 -17.41 -14.85
C GLY A 21 18.53 -15.90 -15.01
N GLU A 22 19.72 -15.33 -14.90
CA GLU A 22 21.10 -15.83 -14.84
C GLU A 22 21.97 -14.81 -14.08
N ILE A 23 23.04 -15.32 -13.49
CA ILE A 23 24.09 -14.60 -12.77
C ILE A 23 25.07 -13.93 -13.76
N GLY A 24 25.22 -12.61 -13.66
CA GLY A 24 26.23 -11.83 -14.39
C GLY A 24 27.19 -11.14 -13.43
N SER A 25 28.48 -11.46 -13.58
CA SER A 25 29.61 -11.06 -12.73
C SER A 25 30.39 -9.87 -13.33
N GLY A 26 30.88 -8.97 -12.47
CA GLY A 26 31.77 -7.82 -12.76
C GLY A 26 31.45 -6.67 -11.80
N GLY A 27 32.25 -6.36 -10.77
CA GLY A 27 33.55 -5.67 -10.87
C GLY A 27 33.31 -4.22 -11.30
N ASP A 28 33.65 -3.13 -10.59
CA ASP A 28 34.57 -2.92 -9.47
C ASP A 28 34.33 -1.52 -8.86
N ASP A 29 34.59 -1.44 -7.55
CA ASP A 29 35.08 -0.34 -6.71
C ASP A 29 34.63 1.12 -6.92
N LEU A 30 34.07 1.74 -5.87
CA LEU A 30 34.63 2.93 -5.18
C LEU A 30 33.72 3.39 -4.02
N SER A 31 34.23 3.21 -2.79
CA SER A 31 34.00 4.06 -1.62
C SER A 31 32.55 4.38 -1.23
N ARG A 32 31.89 3.43 -0.55
CA ARG A 32 30.92 3.77 0.49
C ARG A 32 31.57 3.44 1.82
N LYS A 33 31.77 4.46 2.66
CA LYS A 33 32.24 4.32 4.04
C LYS A 33 31.51 3.13 4.67
N SER A 34 32.28 2.10 5.01
CA SER A 34 31.78 0.99 5.80
C SER A 34 31.43 1.55 7.17
N ASP A 35 30.15 1.79 7.40
CA ASP A 35 29.62 1.84 8.77
C ASP A 35 30.08 0.56 9.50
N PRO A 36 30.42 0.65 10.79
CA PRO A 36 31.09 -0.44 11.51
C PRO A 36 30.29 -1.74 11.41
N PRO A 37 30.98 -2.89 11.41
CA PRO A 37 30.32 -4.18 11.25
C PRO A 37 29.32 -4.35 12.40
N LEU A 38 28.05 -4.61 12.07
CA LEU A 38 27.08 -5.16 13.00
C LEU A 38 27.50 -6.61 13.34
N ALA A 39 28.66 -6.75 13.99
CA ALA A 39 29.02 -7.93 14.73
C ALA A 39 28.35 -7.78 16.10
N GLY A 40 27.09 -8.19 16.18
CA GLY A 40 26.27 -8.01 17.37
C GLY A 40 24.87 -8.56 17.19
N GLU A 41 24.77 -9.88 17.15
CA GLU A 41 23.59 -10.68 17.51
C GLU A 41 22.43 -10.64 16.48
N ASP A 42 21.97 -11.82 16.03
CA ASP A 42 20.75 -12.01 15.23
C ASP A 42 19.49 -11.66 16.05
N LEU A 43 19.39 -10.42 16.52
CA LEU A 43 18.21 -9.93 17.20
C LEU A 43 17.11 -9.66 16.16
N PRO A 44 15.89 -10.15 16.40
CA PRO A 44 14.79 -9.91 15.47
C PRO A 44 14.49 -8.42 15.36
N LEU A 45 14.21 -7.96 14.14
CA LEU A 45 13.81 -6.57 13.89
C LEU A 45 12.56 -6.22 14.71
N THR A 46 12.62 -5.06 15.39
CA THR A 46 11.50 -4.53 16.18
C THR A 46 10.54 -3.69 15.32
N ARG A 47 9.36 -3.38 15.86
CA ARG A 47 8.39 -2.47 15.22
C ARG A 47 9.01 -1.08 15.02
N GLU A 48 9.80 -0.64 15.98
CA GLU A 48 10.51 0.63 15.99
C GLU A 48 11.58 0.67 14.89
N ASP A 49 12.32 -0.43 14.67
CA ASP A 49 13.30 -0.53 13.58
C ASP A 49 12.61 -0.40 12.21
N VAL A 50 11.50 -1.10 12.01
CA VAL A 50 10.71 -1.00 10.77
C VAL A 50 10.17 0.41 10.58
N ARG A 51 9.65 1.03 11.65
CA ARG A 51 9.17 2.42 11.62
C ARG A 51 10.29 3.39 11.22
N ALA A 52 11.49 3.21 11.77
CA ALA A 52 12.64 4.05 11.45
C ALA A 52 13.07 3.88 9.97
N LEU A 53 13.09 2.63 9.48
CA LEU A 53 13.42 2.32 8.09
C LEU A 53 12.40 2.87 7.09
N ALA A 54 11.11 2.82 7.43
CA ALA A 54 10.02 3.24 6.54
C ALA A 54 9.62 4.72 6.68
N GLY A 55 10.23 5.46 7.61
CA GLY A 55 9.87 6.86 7.89
C GLY A 55 8.52 7.03 8.59
N GLY A 56 8.01 5.99 9.24
CA GLY A 56 6.70 5.93 9.87
C GLY A 56 6.03 4.56 9.73
N LEU A 57 4.87 4.39 10.36
CA LEU A 57 4.01 3.23 10.14
C LEU A 57 2.86 3.61 9.21
N PRO A 58 2.41 2.69 8.34
CA PRO A 58 1.23 2.92 7.53
C PRO A 58 -0.02 3.09 8.42
N ARG A 59 -0.96 3.91 7.97
CA ARG A 59 -2.28 4.08 8.60
C ARG A 59 -3.35 3.34 7.80
N MET A 60 -4.21 2.59 8.48
CA MET A 60 -5.26 1.84 7.81
C MET A 60 -6.50 2.71 7.56
N PHE A 61 -7.21 2.43 6.48
CA PHE A 61 -8.50 3.05 6.16
C PHE A 61 -9.43 2.04 5.47
N ALA A 62 -10.72 2.34 5.48
CA ALA A 62 -11.74 1.68 4.69
C ALA A 62 -12.33 2.66 3.68
N LEU A 63 -12.76 2.14 2.53
CA LEU A 63 -13.57 2.85 1.56
C LEU A 63 -14.99 2.30 1.62
N VAL A 64 -15.95 3.19 1.85
CA VAL A 64 -17.36 2.82 2.00
C VAL A 64 -18.20 3.46 0.90
N GLN A 65 -19.23 2.75 0.45
CA GLN A 65 -20.22 3.25 -0.50
C GLN A 65 -21.61 3.07 0.06
N GLU A 66 -22.47 4.04 -0.20
CA GLU A 66 -23.90 3.92 -0.01
C GLU A 66 -24.48 3.19 -1.23
N THR A 67 -25.19 2.09 -0.98
CA THR A 67 -25.88 1.28 -1.97
C THR A 67 -27.36 1.27 -1.63
N GLY A 68 -28.18 1.75 -2.56
CA GLY A 68 -29.64 1.81 -2.43
C GLY A 68 -30.19 2.64 -3.57
N GLU A 69 -31.30 2.21 -4.17
CA GLU A 69 -32.04 3.02 -5.14
C GLU A 69 -33.05 3.91 -4.41
N ASP A 70 -33.46 5.03 -5.03
CA ASP A 70 -34.51 5.88 -4.47
C ASP A 70 -35.76 5.00 -4.23
N ASP A 71 -36.20 4.92 -2.96
CA ASP A 71 -37.28 4.09 -2.37
C ASP A 71 -36.85 2.80 -1.63
N GLU A 72 -35.56 2.47 -1.57
CA GLU A 72 -35.02 1.36 -0.76
C GLU A 72 -34.24 1.83 0.48
N GLU A 73 -34.02 0.93 1.45
CA GLU A 73 -33.17 1.20 2.62
C GLU A 73 -31.72 1.39 2.16
N ILE A 74 -31.14 2.55 2.43
CA ILE A 74 -29.74 2.85 2.10
C ILE A 74 -28.84 1.95 2.95
N ALA A 75 -28.15 1.01 2.31
CA ALA A 75 -27.12 0.20 2.94
C ALA A 75 -25.74 0.85 2.77
N VAL A 76 -24.92 0.83 3.82
CA VAL A 76 -23.52 1.30 3.76
C VAL A 76 -22.61 0.09 3.73
N GLU A 77 -21.85 -0.06 2.66
CA GLU A 77 -20.98 -1.22 2.45
C GLU A 77 -19.51 -0.82 2.35
N VAL A 78 -18.62 -1.65 2.92
CA VAL A 78 -17.18 -1.52 2.72
C VAL A 78 -16.82 -2.15 1.37
N VAL A 79 -16.27 -1.34 0.46
CA VAL A 79 -15.88 -1.81 -0.88
C VAL A 79 -14.39 -2.13 -1.00
N ALA A 80 -13.56 -1.54 -0.13
CA ALA A 80 -12.12 -1.82 -0.06
C ALA A 80 -11.53 -1.44 1.30
N TYR A 81 -10.47 -2.12 1.69
CA TYR A 81 -9.57 -1.70 2.77
C TYR A 81 -8.27 -1.16 2.17
N GLY A 82 -7.59 -0.27 2.87
CA GLY A 82 -6.34 0.31 2.39
C GLY A 82 -5.36 0.72 3.46
N LEU A 83 -4.12 0.91 3.02
CA LEU A 83 -2.99 1.40 3.80
C LEU A 83 -2.49 2.68 3.17
N ALA A 84 -2.49 3.77 3.93
CA ALA A 84 -1.80 5.00 3.58
C ALA A 84 -0.37 4.92 4.12
N LEU A 85 0.61 4.96 3.21
CA LEU A 85 2.01 4.86 3.54
C LEU A 85 2.54 6.21 4.06
N PRO A 86 3.61 6.22 4.88
CA PRO A 86 4.21 7.46 5.39
C PRO A 86 4.64 8.44 4.28
N CYS A 87 4.97 7.93 3.08
CA CYS A 87 5.31 8.73 1.91
C CYS A 87 4.10 9.39 1.22
N GLY A 88 2.88 9.25 1.76
CA GLY A 88 1.65 9.87 1.26
C GLY A 88 0.88 9.03 0.22
N THR A 89 1.53 8.05 -0.40
CA THR A 89 0.86 7.11 -1.32
C THR A 89 -0.06 6.15 -0.56
N ALA A 90 -0.96 5.47 -1.28
CA ALA A 90 -1.83 4.48 -0.69
C ALA A 90 -1.93 3.21 -1.53
N ALA A 91 -2.29 2.12 -0.87
CA ALA A 91 -2.62 0.86 -1.50
C ALA A 91 -3.97 0.38 -0.99
N THR A 92 -4.78 -0.25 -1.84
CA THR A 92 -6.09 -0.80 -1.47
C THR A 92 -6.21 -2.26 -1.88
N VAL A 93 -6.97 -3.02 -1.11
CA VAL A 93 -7.47 -4.36 -1.45
C VAL A 93 -9.00 -4.24 -1.49
N GLY A 94 -9.59 -4.44 -2.67
CA GLY A 94 -11.05 -4.46 -2.79
C GLY A 94 -11.64 -5.71 -2.12
N VAL A 95 -12.86 -5.59 -1.62
CA VAL A 95 -13.59 -6.72 -1.01
C VAL A 95 -14.02 -7.72 -2.09
N VAL A 96 -14.42 -7.21 -3.25
CA VAL A 96 -14.79 -8.03 -4.43
C VAL A 96 -13.74 -7.92 -5.55
N ASN A 97 -13.02 -6.79 -5.59
CA ASN A 97 -12.08 -6.46 -6.67
C ASN A 97 -10.63 -6.48 -6.17
N GLY A 98 -9.68 -6.51 -7.11
CA GLY A 98 -8.25 -6.70 -6.82
C GLY A 98 -7.55 -5.54 -6.09
N PHE A 99 -6.22 -5.56 -6.19
CA PHE A 99 -5.33 -4.61 -5.53
C PHE A 99 -5.12 -3.32 -6.34
N GLY A 100 -5.12 -2.16 -5.68
CA GLY A 100 -4.87 -0.85 -6.29
C GLY A 100 -3.72 -0.11 -5.64
N ARG A 101 -2.94 0.64 -6.43
CA ARG A 101 -1.94 1.62 -5.94
C ARG A 101 -2.39 3.03 -6.32
N TRP A 102 -2.25 3.96 -5.39
CA TRP A 102 -2.80 5.30 -5.48
C TRP A 102 -1.79 6.34 -5.03
N THR A 103 -1.90 7.54 -5.59
CA THR A 103 -1.09 8.69 -5.19
C THR A 103 -1.42 9.16 -3.77
N SER A 104 -2.64 8.90 -3.29
CA SER A 104 -3.08 9.09 -1.90
C SER A 104 -4.35 8.30 -1.59
N ALA A 105 -4.71 8.17 -0.31
CA ALA A 105 -5.97 7.56 0.11
C ALA A 105 -7.20 8.32 -0.43
N HIS A 106 -7.13 9.65 -0.47
CA HIS A 106 -8.18 10.49 -1.07
C HIS A 106 -8.31 10.26 -2.58
N SER A 107 -7.19 10.04 -3.28
CA SER A 107 -7.24 9.69 -4.71
C SER A 107 -7.94 8.35 -4.95
N ALA A 108 -7.74 7.36 -4.06
CA ALA A 108 -8.45 6.10 -4.11
C ALA A 108 -9.96 6.30 -3.91
N ALA A 109 -10.33 6.99 -2.83
CA ALA A 109 -11.72 7.30 -2.48
C ALA A 109 -12.45 8.03 -3.61
N SER A 110 -11.84 9.10 -4.15
CA SER A 110 -12.41 9.87 -5.26
C SER A 110 -12.60 9.03 -6.52
N ARG A 111 -11.61 8.20 -6.89
CA ARG A 111 -11.68 7.40 -8.13
C ARG A 111 -12.67 6.24 -8.02
N LEU A 112 -12.83 5.69 -6.81
CA LEU A 112 -13.81 4.64 -6.50
C LEU A 112 -15.18 5.18 -6.12
N ARG A 113 -15.37 6.51 -6.06
CA ARG A 113 -16.61 7.17 -5.64
C ARG A 113 -17.08 6.66 -4.27
N SER A 114 -16.13 6.61 -3.34
CA SER A 114 -16.34 6.11 -1.99
C SER A 114 -15.94 7.16 -0.97
N ASP A 115 -16.51 7.05 0.22
CA ASP A 115 -16.06 7.82 1.37
C ASP A 115 -14.86 7.15 2.03
N LEU A 116 -13.95 7.98 2.53
CA LEU A 116 -12.71 7.56 3.18
C LEU A 116 -12.87 7.57 4.70
N VAL A 117 -12.78 6.40 5.33
CA VAL A 117 -12.85 6.24 6.78
C VAL A 117 -11.50 5.77 7.33
N TRP A 118 -10.85 6.59 8.16
CA TRP A 118 -9.62 6.17 8.82
C TRP A 118 -9.93 5.17 9.93
N LEU A 119 -9.26 4.03 9.90
CA LEU A 119 -9.34 3.03 10.96
C LEU A 119 -8.26 3.36 11.98
N GLY A 120 -8.65 3.40 13.27
CA GLY A 120 -7.76 3.73 14.36
C GLY A 120 -6.64 2.70 14.55
N ASP A 121 -5.67 3.05 15.39
CA ASP A 121 -4.85 2.06 16.12
C ASP A 121 -5.52 1.92 17.49
N ASP A 122 -6.74 1.38 17.54
CA ASP A 122 -7.48 1.11 18.77
C ASP A 122 -6.90 -0.10 19.55
N GLY A 123 -5.66 -0.48 19.27
CA GLY A 123 -4.77 -1.08 20.25
C GLY A 123 -5.02 -2.55 20.62
N GLU A 124 -6.08 -3.18 20.14
CA GLU A 124 -6.29 -4.63 20.34
C GLU A 124 -6.75 -5.27 19.03
N TRP A 125 -5.78 -5.77 18.26
CA TRP A 125 -6.06 -6.94 17.45
C TRP A 125 -6.47 -8.07 18.41
N PRO A 126 -7.61 -8.75 18.22
CA PRO A 126 -7.96 -9.88 19.05
C PRO A 126 -6.84 -10.91 18.92
N SER A 127 -6.10 -11.10 20.01
CA SER A 127 -5.16 -12.21 20.12
C SER A 127 -6.01 -13.48 20.09
N SER A 128 -5.84 -14.28 19.06
CA SER A 128 -6.49 -15.60 18.93
C SER A 128 -5.99 -16.57 20.00
#